data_AF-A0A953FB80-F1
#
_entry.id   AF-A0A953FB80-F1
#
_cell.length_a   1.000
_cell.length_b   1.000
_cell.length_c   1.000
_cell.angle_alpha   90.00
_cell.angle_beta   90.00
_cell.angle_gamma   90.00
#
_symmetry.space_group_name_H-M   'P 1'
#
loop_
_entity.id
_entity.type
_entity.pdbx_description
1 polymer ?
#
loop_
_entity_poly.entity_id
_entity_poly.type
_entity_poly.pdbx_seq_one_letter_code
_entity_poly.pdbx_strand_id
1 'polypeptide(L)'
;MAFLLWGADALSQAVIRTNASGNWSNAATWVVVSGTDADGIPDADDDVIIRGAAVVTVDVNSFANSVQVGGTNGFPLNGSGVLTFAAGGVTLSVTGGVTVGGFNNTVRNGTINFVSGANLVASSLTFGNPGPTPSTNNTIDMTAG
;
A
#
# COMPACT_ATOMS: atom_id res chain seq x y z
N MET A 1 -24.00 32.72 -20.43
CA MET A 1 -23.12 32.22 -19.36
C MET A 1 -22.94 30.73 -19.58
N ALA A 2 -21.78 30.32 -20.10
CA ALA A 2 -21.43 28.91 -20.21
C ALA A 2 -20.93 28.47 -18.82
N PHE A 3 -21.68 27.59 -18.17
CA PHE A 3 -21.23 26.92 -16.95
C PHE A 3 -20.24 25.84 -17.39
N LEU A 4 -18.95 26.16 -17.29
CA LEU A 4 -17.87 25.21 -17.48
C LEU A 4 -17.90 24.26 -16.27
N LEU A 5 -18.57 23.12 -16.43
CA LEU A 5 -18.50 22.02 -15.47
C LEU A 5 -17.07 21.47 -15.57
N TRP A 6 -16.21 21.83 -14.61
CA TRP A 6 -14.96 21.10 -14.43
C TRP A 6 -15.34 19.64 -14.26
N GLY A 7 -14.73 18.76 -15.06
CA GLY A 7 -14.94 17.33 -14.93
C GLY A 7 -14.78 16.97 -13.46
N ALA A 8 -15.80 16.37 -12.86
CA ALA A 8 -15.57 15.60 -11.66
C ALA A 8 -14.55 14.54 -12.08
N ASP A 9 -13.31 14.66 -11.63
CA ASP A 9 -12.36 13.57 -11.67
C ASP A 9 -13.12 12.38 -11.08
N ALA A 10 -13.40 11.39 -11.93
CA ALA A 10 -14.14 10.23 -11.49
C ALA A 10 -13.31 9.60 -10.38
N LEU A 11 -13.90 9.54 -9.17
CA LEU A 11 -13.46 8.74 -8.03
C LEU A 11 -13.53 7.26 -8.43
N SER A 12 -12.68 6.85 -9.36
CA SER A 12 -12.64 5.48 -9.81
C SER A 12 -11.62 4.75 -8.97
N GLN A 13 -12.12 4.02 -7.98
CA GLN A 13 -11.30 3.07 -7.25
C GLN A 13 -10.58 2.13 -8.22
N ALA A 14 -9.26 2.04 -8.09
CA ALA A 14 -8.46 1.00 -8.69
C ALA A 14 -7.94 0.01 -7.64
N VAL A 15 -7.63 -1.19 -8.12
CA VAL A 15 -6.75 -2.12 -7.38
C VAL A 15 -5.38 -1.99 -8.01
N ILE A 16 -4.44 -1.43 -7.26
CA ILE A 16 -3.09 -1.17 -7.70
C ILE A 16 -2.14 -2.08 -6.94
N ARG A 17 -1.16 -2.64 -7.65
CA ARG A 17 -0.11 -3.43 -7.03
C ARG A 17 1.27 -2.99 -7.45
N THR A 18 2.25 -3.44 -6.68
CA THR A 18 3.67 -3.35 -7.04
C THR A 18 3.98 -4.02 -8.38
N ASN A 19 4.69 -3.28 -9.23
CA ASN A 19 5.34 -3.70 -10.46
C ASN A 19 6.87 -3.83 -10.24
N ALA A 20 7.45 -2.89 -9.48
CA ALA A 20 8.86 -2.87 -9.11
C ALA A 20 9.04 -2.27 -7.70
N SER A 21 10.25 -2.37 -7.14
CA SER A 21 10.63 -1.58 -5.96
C SER A 21 10.85 -0.12 -6.37
N GLY A 22 10.48 0.82 -5.50
CA GLY A 22 10.62 2.24 -5.80
C GLY A 22 9.84 3.15 -4.85
N ASN A 23 9.79 4.43 -5.21
CA ASN A 23 9.05 5.46 -4.48
C ASN A 23 7.55 5.33 -4.72
N TRP A 24 6.75 5.69 -3.71
CA TRP A 24 5.29 5.75 -3.84
C TRP A 24 4.89 6.75 -4.92
N SER A 25 5.56 7.90 -4.98
CA SER A 25 5.29 8.96 -5.97
C SER A 25 5.65 8.59 -7.43
N ASN A 26 6.25 7.43 -7.69
CA ASN A 26 6.68 7.03 -9.02
C ASN A 26 5.73 5.99 -9.63
N ALA A 27 5.02 6.38 -10.70
CA ALA A 27 4.09 5.51 -11.43
C ALA A 27 4.73 4.17 -11.90
N ALA A 28 6.04 4.14 -12.18
CA ALA A 28 6.74 2.92 -12.58
C ALA A 28 6.81 1.84 -11.47
N THR A 29 6.64 2.24 -10.21
CA THR A 29 6.52 1.34 -9.05
C THR A 29 5.26 0.49 -9.12
N TRP A 30 4.24 0.96 -9.84
CA TRP A 30 2.86 0.48 -9.74
C TRP A 30 2.35 -0.12 -11.05
N VAL A 31 1.31 -0.93 -10.93
CA VAL A 31 0.50 -1.40 -12.06
C VAL A 31 -0.95 -1.53 -11.62
N VAL A 32 -1.84 -0.92 -12.40
CA VAL A 32 -3.28 -1.05 -12.24
C VAL A 32 -3.72 -2.45 -12.65
N VAL A 33 -4.37 -3.18 -11.74
CA VAL A 33 -4.85 -4.55 -11.96
C VAL A 33 -6.30 -4.56 -12.42
N SER A 34 -7.10 -3.67 -11.85
CA SER A 34 -8.52 -3.48 -12.16
C SER A 34 -8.96 -2.08 -11.75
N GLY A 35 -10.08 -1.61 -12.28
CA GLY A 35 -10.56 -0.24 -12.07
C GLY A 35 -9.89 0.74 -13.04
N THR A 36 -9.81 2.00 -12.66
CA THR A 36 -9.18 3.05 -13.45
C THR A 36 -8.44 3.97 -12.51
N ASP A 37 -7.25 4.37 -12.87
CA ASP A 37 -6.43 5.32 -12.10
C ASP A 37 -5.80 6.26 -13.14
N ALA A 38 -5.78 7.55 -12.84
CA ALA A 38 -5.53 8.60 -13.82
C ALA A 38 -4.04 8.77 -14.15
N ASP A 39 -3.17 8.61 -13.15
CA ASP A 39 -1.73 8.87 -13.28
C ASP A 39 -0.85 7.64 -12.99
N GLY A 40 -1.45 6.52 -12.59
CA GLY A 40 -0.73 5.29 -12.28
C GLY A 40 -0.14 5.27 -10.87
N ILE A 41 -0.50 6.22 -10.00
CA ILE A 41 0.02 6.37 -8.64
C ILE A 41 -1.15 6.24 -7.66
N PRO A 42 -1.07 5.34 -6.66
CA PRO A 42 -2.16 5.18 -5.71
C PRO A 42 -2.53 6.46 -4.96
N ASP A 43 -3.84 6.72 -4.94
CA ASP A 43 -4.46 7.83 -4.23
C ASP A 43 -5.59 7.38 -3.29
N ALA A 44 -6.43 8.32 -2.83
CA ALA A 44 -7.29 8.14 -1.66
C ALA A 44 -8.39 7.08 -1.81
N ASP A 45 -8.80 6.73 -3.03
CA ASP A 45 -9.81 5.71 -3.31
C ASP A 45 -9.23 4.36 -3.76
N ASP A 46 -7.91 4.24 -3.87
CA ASP A 46 -7.25 3.02 -4.35
C ASP A 46 -6.96 1.95 -3.30
N ASP A 47 -7.14 0.69 -3.70
CA ASP A 47 -6.72 -0.48 -2.94
C ASP A 47 -5.31 -0.91 -3.35
N VAL A 48 -4.35 -0.76 -2.44
CA VAL A 48 -2.92 -0.95 -2.72
C VAL A 48 -2.42 -2.31 -2.22
N ILE A 49 -1.68 -3.03 -3.07
CA ILE A 49 -1.06 -4.32 -2.74
C ILE A 49 0.46 -4.28 -2.98
N ILE A 50 1.23 -4.28 -1.89
CA ILE A 50 2.70 -4.31 -1.90
C ILE A 50 3.16 -5.76 -1.72
N ARG A 51 3.79 -6.36 -2.75
CA ARG A 51 4.14 -7.79 -2.77
C ARG A 51 5.29 -8.08 -3.73
N GLY A 52 5.63 -9.37 -3.90
CA GLY A 52 6.59 -9.81 -4.90
C GLY A 52 8.05 -9.48 -4.56
N ALA A 53 8.38 -9.45 -3.27
CA ALA A 53 9.66 -8.99 -2.73
C ALA A 53 9.99 -7.51 -3.04
N ALA A 54 8.98 -6.72 -3.44
CA ALA A 54 9.14 -5.30 -3.68
C ALA A 54 9.29 -4.52 -2.36
N VAL A 55 10.11 -3.48 -2.43
CA VAL A 55 10.27 -2.46 -1.38
C VAL A 55 9.72 -1.15 -1.91
N VAL A 56 8.68 -0.64 -1.24
CA VAL A 56 8.07 0.66 -1.57
C VAL A 56 8.46 1.67 -0.52
N THR A 57 8.95 2.84 -0.95
CA THR A 57 9.26 3.96 -0.07
C THR A 57 8.17 5.03 -0.19
N VAL A 58 7.47 5.33 0.90
CA VAL A 58 6.61 6.53 1.02
C VAL A 58 7.54 7.73 1.11
N ASP A 59 7.71 8.43 0.00
CA ASP A 59 8.67 9.53 -0.17
C ASP A 59 8.03 10.92 -0.14
N VAL A 60 6.70 10.97 -0.26
CA VAL A 60 5.86 12.17 -0.14
C VAL A 60 4.65 11.84 0.73
N ASN A 61 3.87 12.85 1.09
CA ASN A 61 2.57 12.59 1.72
C ASN A 61 1.66 11.90 0.69
N SER A 62 1.12 10.74 1.08
CA SER A 62 0.41 9.84 0.19
C SER A 62 -0.92 9.39 0.78
N PHE A 63 -1.81 8.90 -0.07
CA PHE A 63 -3.14 8.45 0.29
C PHE A 63 -3.40 7.04 -0.28
N ALA A 64 -4.30 6.31 0.37
CA ALA A 64 -4.83 5.02 -0.10
C ALA A 64 -6.23 4.80 0.49
N ASN A 65 -7.09 4.04 -0.17
CA ASN A 65 -8.27 3.48 0.47
C ASN A 65 -7.89 2.33 1.39
N SER A 66 -7.09 1.37 0.91
CA SER A 66 -6.58 0.28 1.74
C SER A 66 -5.14 -0.07 1.34
N VAL A 67 -4.38 -0.61 2.29
CA VAL A 67 -3.01 -1.07 2.03
C VAL A 67 -2.81 -2.48 2.56
N GLN A 68 -2.43 -3.38 1.66
CA GLN A 68 -2.01 -4.72 1.96
C GLN A 68 -0.50 -4.85 1.72
N VAL A 69 0.25 -5.12 2.79
CA VAL A 69 1.69 -5.36 2.73
C VAL A 69 1.94 -6.87 2.84
N GLY A 70 2.53 -7.47 1.81
CA GLY A 70 2.64 -8.92 1.65
C GLY A 70 1.56 -9.49 0.72
N GLY A 71 1.83 -10.65 0.11
CA GLY A 71 0.96 -11.24 -0.90
C GLY A 71 -0.45 -11.63 -0.41
N THR A 72 -1.43 -11.61 -1.32
CA THR A 72 -2.83 -12.02 -1.08
C THR A 72 -3.12 -13.43 -1.61
N ASN A 73 -4.30 -13.98 -1.30
CA ASN A 73 -4.74 -15.22 -1.94
C ASN A 73 -5.17 -14.96 -3.39
N GLY A 74 -4.92 -15.90 -4.31
CA GLY A 74 -5.53 -15.89 -5.65
C GLY A 74 -4.77 -15.22 -6.79
N PHE A 75 -3.52 -14.78 -6.63
CA PHE A 75 -2.74 -14.19 -7.74
C PHE A 75 -1.43 -14.94 -8.04
N PRO A 76 -0.89 -14.93 -9.26
CA PRO A 76 0.53 -15.21 -9.49
C PRO A 76 1.37 -14.05 -8.91
N LEU A 77 2.55 -14.35 -8.33
CA LEU A 77 3.43 -13.43 -7.57
C LEU A 77 3.01 -13.13 -6.12
N ASN A 78 2.85 -14.17 -5.30
CA ASN A 78 2.48 -14.07 -3.87
C ASN A 78 3.70 -14.06 -2.93
N GLY A 79 4.61 -13.11 -3.14
CA GLY A 79 5.78 -12.94 -2.27
C GLY A 79 5.55 -11.99 -1.10
N SER A 80 6.61 -11.77 -0.33
CA SER A 80 6.65 -10.74 0.70
C SER A 80 6.49 -9.33 0.11
N GLY A 81 6.19 -8.36 0.96
CA GLY A 81 6.19 -6.95 0.61
C GLY A 81 6.76 -6.12 1.74
N VAL A 82 7.44 -5.02 1.40
CA VAL A 82 8.02 -4.10 2.37
C VAL A 82 7.54 -2.69 2.08
N LEU A 83 6.94 -2.05 3.07
CA LEU A 83 6.59 -0.63 3.08
C LEU A 83 7.60 0.09 3.97
N THR A 84 8.26 1.11 3.46
CA THR A 84 9.24 1.91 4.19
C THR A 84 8.87 3.38 4.10
N PHE A 85 9.03 4.14 5.17
CA PHE A 85 8.85 5.59 5.13
C PHE A 85 10.20 6.29 4.90
N ALA A 86 10.21 7.31 4.05
CA ALA A 86 11.37 8.20 3.91
C ALA A 86 11.53 9.07 5.17
N ALA A 87 12.75 9.55 5.41
CA ALA A 87 13.00 10.53 6.46
C ALA A 87 12.31 11.86 6.13
N GLY A 88 12.00 12.66 7.15
CA GLY A 88 11.48 14.02 6.95
C GLY A 88 9.99 14.22 7.24
N GLY A 89 9.35 13.28 7.94
CA GLY A 89 8.00 13.52 8.47
C GLY A 89 6.84 13.21 7.52
N VAL A 90 7.05 12.29 6.57
CA VAL A 90 6.03 11.88 5.60
C VAL A 90 4.85 11.15 6.29
N THR A 91 3.66 11.34 5.73
CA THR A 91 2.43 10.68 6.20
C THR A 91 1.82 9.85 5.09
N LEU A 92 1.49 8.58 5.39
CA LEU A 92 0.57 7.78 4.59
C LEU A 92 -0.80 7.78 5.28
N SER A 93 -1.80 8.36 4.62
CA SER A 93 -3.19 8.40 5.10
C SER A 93 -4.02 7.34 4.39
N VAL A 94 -4.44 6.33 5.14
CA VAL A 94 -5.25 5.21 4.64
C VAL A 94 -6.66 5.37 5.16
N THR A 95 -7.63 5.62 4.28
CA THR A 95 -9.03 5.84 4.66
C THR A 95 -9.60 4.61 5.36
N GLY A 96 -9.34 3.44 4.81
CA GLY A 96 -9.70 2.14 5.36
C GLY A 96 -8.60 1.57 6.27
N GLY A 97 -8.30 0.29 6.07
CA GLY A 97 -7.38 -0.46 6.91
C GLY A 97 -6.04 -0.74 6.27
N VAL A 98 -5.03 -0.95 7.12
CA VAL A 98 -3.74 -1.51 6.73
C VAL A 98 -3.65 -2.96 7.20
N THR A 99 -3.25 -3.85 6.32
CA THR A 99 -3.00 -5.27 6.64
C THR A 99 -1.53 -5.60 6.40
N VAL A 100 -0.89 -6.23 7.38
CA VAL A 100 0.51 -6.62 7.33
C VAL A 100 0.63 -8.14 7.35
N GLY A 101 0.99 -8.71 6.20
CA GLY A 101 1.08 -10.14 5.95
C GLY A 101 -0.13 -10.72 5.22
N GLY A 102 0.06 -11.88 4.60
CA GLY A 102 -0.97 -12.64 3.90
C GLY A 102 -1.39 -13.93 4.61
N PHE A 103 -2.44 -14.57 4.08
CA PHE A 103 -2.96 -15.83 4.61
C PHE A 103 -2.28 -17.08 4.02
N ASN A 104 -2.32 -18.16 4.79
CA ASN A 104 -2.09 -19.55 4.39
C ASN A 104 -0.76 -19.80 3.67
N ASN A 105 0.24 -18.96 3.96
CA ASN A 105 1.55 -19.07 3.34
C ASN A 105 2.61 -18.31 4.14
N THR A 106 3.69 -19.00 4.51
CA THR A 106 4.84 -18.47 5.26
C THR A 106 5.78 -17.59 4.44
N VAL A 107 5.51 -17.37 3.15
CA VAL A 107 6.27 -16.46 2.27
C VAL A 107 5.54 -15.16 1.95
N ARG A 108 4.31 -14.98 2.44
CA ARG A 108 3.47 -13.78 2.20
C ARG A 108 3.66 -12.73 3.29
N ASN A 109 4.90 -12.52 3.70
CA ASN A 109 5.21 -11.68 4.84
C ASN A 109 5.04 -10.21 4.50
N GLY A 110 4.54 -9.44 5.45
CA GLY A 110 4.53 -7.98 5.37
C GLY A 110 5.51 -7.38 6.36
N THR A 111 6.26 -6.38 5.92
CA THR A 111 7.11 -5.57 6.80
C THR A 111 6.80 -4.09 6.61
N ILE A 112 6.60 -3.35 7.71
CA ILE A 112 6.54 -1.90 7.68
C ILE A 112 7.72 -1.34 8.46
N ASN A 113 8.53 -0.49 7.80
CA ASN A 113 9.67 0.18 8.39
C ASN A 113 9.35 1.66 8.62
N PHE A 114 9.26 2.06 9.89
CA PHE A 114 9.15 3.45 10.29
C PHE A 114 10.53 4.05 10.55
N VAL A 115 10.65 5.31 10.16
CA VAL A 115 11.76 6.20 10.50
C VAL A 115 11.22 7.36 11.35
N SER A 116 12.10 8.10 12.03
CA SER A 116 11.70 9.20 12.91
C SER A 116 10.81 10.23 12.17
N GLY A 117 9.69 10.57 12.79
CA GLY A 117 8.69 11.51 12.28
C GLY A 117 7.70 10.93 11.26
N ALA A 118 7.87 9.69 10.81
CA ALA A 118 6.93 9.07 9.88
C ALA A 118 5.59 8.78 10.55
N ASN A 119 4.50 9.04 9.82
CA ASN A 119 3.13 8.81 10.30
C ASN A 119 2.39 7.84 9.38
N LEU A 120 1.74 6.84 9.98
CA LEU A 120 0.73 6.03 9.33
C LEU A 120 -0.60 6.30 10.01
N VAL A 121 -1.54 6.87 9.27
CA VAL A 121 -2.91 7.10 9.75
C VAL A 121 -3.80 6.09 9.05
N ALA A 122 -4.49 5.24 9.81
CA ALA A 122 -5.41 4.24 9.26
C ALA A 122 -6.60 4.04 10.20
N SER A 123 -7.76 3.69 9.65
CA SER A 123 -8.93 3.33 10.46
C SER A 123 -8.72 2.04 11.26
N SER A 124 -7.86 1.15 10.74
CA SER A 124 -7.45 -0.07 11.44
C SER A 124 -6.07 -0.54 10.97
N LEU A 125 -5.39 -1.28 11.85
CA LEU A 125 -4.16 -2.01 11.53
C LEU A 125 -4.36 -3.47 11.91
N THR A 126 -4.26 -4.37 10.93
CA THR A 126 -4.39 -5.80 11.11
C THR A 126 -3.06 -6.49 10.85
N PHE A 127 -2.60 -7.31 11.79
CA PHE A 127 -1.43 -8.16 11.63
C PHE A 127 -1.84 -9.59 11.29
N GLY A 128 -1.31 -10.10 10.19
CA GLY A 128 -1.89 -11.27 9.55
C GLY A 128 -3.31 -10.97 9.10
N ASN A 129 -4.07 -12.01 8.79
CA ASN A 129 -5.47 -11.88 8.38
C ASN A 129 -6.22 -13.14 8.90
N PRO A 130 -7.51 -13.07 9.30
CA PRO A 130 -8.36 -14.12 9.93
C PRO A 130 -8.37 -15.59 9.44
N GLY A 131 -7.49 -16.01 8.53
CA GLY A 131 -7.41 -17.36 8.01
C GLY A 131 -6.69 -18.33 8.95
N PRO A 132 -6.86 -19.64 8.74
CA PRO A 132 -6.41 -20.69 9.66
C PRO A 132 -4.88 -20.82 9.81
N THR A 133 -4.10 -20.19 8.92
CA THR A 133 -2.63 -20.14 9.00
C THR A 133 -2.13 -18.73 8.70
N PRO A 134 -1.95 -17.87 9.73
CA PRO A 134 -1.37 -16.55 9.56
C PRO A 134 0.06 -16.65 9.00
N SER A 135 0.47 -15.72 8.14
CA SER A 135 1.88 -15.56 7.76
C SER A 135 2.76 -15.43 9.00
N THR A 136 3.90 -16.12 9.00
CA THR A 136 4.91 -16.09 10.07
C THR A 136 5.95 -15.04 9.76
N ASN A 137 6.30 -14.16 10.72
CA ASN A 137 7.26 -13.05 10.58
C ASN A 137 6.73 -11.83 9.82
N ASN A 138 5.50 -11.39 10.13
CA ASN A 138 5.07 -10.03 9.79
C ASN A 138 5.69 -9.07 10.81
N THR A 139 6.35 -8.00 10.36
CA THR A 139 7.08 -7.09 11.25
C THR A 139 6.62 -5.65 11.08
N ILE A 140 6.65 -4.91 12.20
CA ILE A 140 6.71 -3.45 12.20
C ILE A 140 7.97 -3.07 12.93
N ASP A 141 8.87 -2.44 12.19
CA ASP A 141 10.19 -2.07 12.66
C ASP A 141 10.23 -0.54 12.82
N MET A 142 10.50 -0.07 14.03
CA MET A 142 10.61 1.36 14.35
C MET A 142 12.06 1.67 14.67
N THR A 143 12.76 2.33 13.74
CA THR A 143 14.22 2.53 13.86
C THR A 143 14.62 3.79 14.64
N ALA A 144 13.69 4.71 14.89
CA ALA A 144 13.84 5.83 15.81
C ALA A 144 12.44 6.35 16.21
N GLY A 145 12.13 6.33 17.50
CA GLY A 145 10.91 6.89 18.10
C GLY A 145 11.12 8.29 18.64
#